data_AF-A0A957HGT1-F1
#
_entry.id   AF-A0A957HGT1-F1
#
_cell.length_a   1.000
_cell.length_b   1.000
_cell.length_c   1.000
_cell.angle_alpha   90.00
_cell.angle_beta   90.00
_cell.angle_gamma   90.00
#
_symmetry.space_group_name_H-M   'P 1'
#
loop_
_entity.id
_entity.type
_entity.pdbx_description
1 polymer ?
#
loop_
_entity_poly.entity_id
_entity_poly.type
_entity_poly.pdbx_seq_one_letter_code
_entity_poly.pdbx_strand_id
1 'polypeptide(L)' 'VADGILQALDETKTTLPLVIRLAGTNANEARQMINRAQLPNLTCTASLTEAARQAIASARGIN' A
#
# COMPACT_ATOMS: atom_id res chain seq x y z
N VAL A 1 7.48 -0.37 10.51
CA VAL A 1 6.42 -1.07 9.72
C VAL A 1 6.56 -0.77 8.23
N ALA A 2 6.51 0.50 7.79
CA ALA A 2 6.68 0.84 6.37
C ALA A 2 8.00 0.34 5.78
N ASP A 3 9.13 0.53 6.46
CA ASP A 3 10.43 0.00 6.02
C ASP A 3 10.40 -1.52 5.83
N GLY A 4 9.80 -2.24 6.79
CA GLY A 4 9.67 -3.70 6.70
C GLY A 4 8.78 -4.15 5.53
N ILE A 5 7.75 -3.38 5.17
CA ILE A 5 6.93 -3.65 3.98
C ILE A 5 7.75 -3.45 2.71
N LEU A 6 8.51 -2.34 2.63
CA LEU A 6 9.36 -2.05 1.47
C LEU A 6 10.44 -3.11 1.30
N GLN A 7 11.10 -3.51 2.40
CA GLN A 7 12.08 -4.59 2.38
C GLN A 7 11.46 -5.92 1.93
N ALA A 8 10.30 -6.29 2.46
CA ALA A 8 9.61 -7.51 2.06
C ALA A 8 9.22 -7.52 0.57
N LEU A 9 8.86 -6.37 0.02
CA LEU A 9 8.52 -6.22 -1.41
C LEU A 9 9.76 -6.24 -2.33
N ASP A 10 10.92 -5.83 -1.82
CA ASP A 10 12.18 -5.96 -2.54
C ASP A 10 12.66 -7.42 -2.57
N GLU A 11 12.56 -8.12 -1.43
CA GLU A 11 12.90 -9.53 -1.29
C GLU A 11 11.92 -10.46 -2.03
N THR A 12 10.62 -10.15 -1.99
CA THR A 12 9.55 -10.94 -2.61
C THR A 12 8.80 -10.11 -3.64
N LYS A 13 9.17 -10.27 -4.92
CA LYS A 13 8.50 -9.58 -6.02
C LYS A 13 7.11 -10.15 -6.25
N THR A 14 6.11 -9.27 -6.26
CA THR A 14 4.73 -9.61 -6.58
C THR A 14 4.21 -8.74 -7.71
N THR A 15 3.45 -9.33 -8.62
CA THR A 15 2.75 -8.62 -9.71
C THR A 15 1.32 -8.26 -9.33
N LEU A 16 0.84 -8.76 -8.18
CA LEU A 16 -0.52 -8.50 -7.72
C LEU A 16 -0.64 -7.09 -7.12
N PRO A 17 -1.81 -6.46 -7.24
CA PRO A 17 -2.08 -5.20 -6.58
C PRO A 17 -2.16 -5.39 -5.06
N LEU A 18 -1.51 -4.49 -4.33
CA LEU A 18 -1.42 -4.46 -2.88
C LEU A 18 -2.08 -3.18 -2.35
N VAL A 19 -2.95 -3.31 -1.37
CA VAL A 19 -3.61 -2.18 -0.72
C VAL A 19 -3.35 -2.22 0.78
N ILE A 20 -2.77 -1.15 1.31
CA ILE A 20 -2.36 -1.07 2.72
C ILE A 20 -3.01 0.14 3.38
N ARG A 21 -3.56 -0.04 4.57
CA ARG A 21 -4.04 1.04 5.42
C ARG A 21 -3.16 1.17 6.66
N LEU A 22 -2.45 2.29 6.76
CA LEU A 22 -1.61 2.59 7.92
C LEU A 22 -2.34 3.54 8.89
N ALA A 23 -2.35 3.18 10.16
CA ALA A 23 -2.98 3.96 11.23
C ALA A 23 -2.09 3.97 12.49
N GLY A 24 -2.28 4.98 13.34
CA GLY A 24 -1.49 5.18 14.57
C GLY A 24 -0.44 6.28 14.42
N THR A 25 0.53 6.28 15.34
CA THR A 25 1.63 7.25 15.39
C THR A 25 2.46 7.17 14.10
N ASN A 26 2.83 8.33 13.54
CA ASN A 26 3.66 8.45 12.33
C ASN A 26 3.07 7.80 11.07
N ALA A 27 1.76 7.48 11.05
CA ALA A 27 1.09 6.92 9.87
C ALA A 27 1.14 7.87 8.65
N ASN A 28 1.26 9.18 8.86
CA ASN A 28 1.43 10.12 7.75
C ASN A 28 2.82 10.01 7.11
N GLU A 29 3.88 10.00 7.93
CA GLU A 29 5.27 9.84 7.49
C GLU A 29 5.47 8.49 6.78
N ALA A 30 4.93 7.42 7.36
CA ALA A 30 4.97 6.09 6.78
C ALA A 30 4.27 6.01 5.41
N ARG A 31 3.14 6.71 5.23
CA ARG A 31 2.46 6.85 3.93
C ARG A 31 3.31 7.62 2.92
N GLN A 32 3.94 8.72 3.33
CA GLN A 32 4.82 9.49 2.46
C GLN A 32 6.03 8.66 2.03
N MET A 33 6.61 7.88 2.93
CA MET A 33 7.71 6.96 2.64
C MET A 33 7.30 5.93 1.58
N ILE A 34 6.15 5.27 1.76
CA ILE A 34 5.63 4.31 0.77
C ILE A 34 5.36 4.99 -0.58
N ASN A 35 4.77 6.18 -0.59
CA ASN A 35 4.48 6.91 -1.84
C ASN A 35 5.78 7.32 -2.58
N ARG A 36 6.86 7.64 -1.85
CA ARG A 36 8.17 7.95 -2.43
C ARG A 36 8.86 6.73 -3.04
N ALA A 37 8.55 5.52 -2.58
CA ALA A 37 9.08 4.29 -3.15
C ALA A 37 8.55 4.02 -4.57
N GLN A 38 7.52 4.76 -5.03
CA GLN A 38 6.97 4.70 -6.39
C GLN A 38 6.65 3.28 -6.87
N LEU A 39 6.17 2.43 -5.96
CA LEU A 39 5.81 1.05 -6.27
C LEU A 39 4.45 1.03 -7.00
N PRO A 40 4.41 0.66 -8.30
CA PRO A 40 3.23 0.86 -9.14
C PRO A 40 2.04 -0.01 -8.74
N ASN A 41 2.29 -1.14 -8.09
CA ASN A 41 1.28 -2.08 -7.62
C ASN A 41 0.91 -1.89 -6.15
N LEU A 42 1.39 -0.85 -5.47
CA LEU A 42 1.12 -0.61 -4.05
C LEU A 42 0.34 0.68 -3.87
N THR A 43 -0.84 0.59 -3.23
CA THR A 43 -1.63 1.75 -2.83
C THR A 43 -1.71 1.82 -1.32
N CYS A 44 -1.44 3.01 -0.75
CA CYS A 44 -1.58 3.24 0.68
C CYS A 44 -2.70 4.24 0.98
N THR A 45 -3.58 3.91 1.92
CA THR A 45 -4.74 4.75 2.28
C THR A 45 -4.79 5.04 3.79
N ALA A 46 -5.49 6.11 4.15
CA ALA A 46 -5.74 6.48 5.55
C ALA A 46 -6.99 5.79 6.12
N SER A 47 -7.98 5.55 5.26
CA SER A 47 -9.31 5.09 5.61
C SER A 47 -9.48 3.61 5.28
N LEU A 48 -10.03 2.86 6.23
CA LEU A 48 -10.33 1.44 6.03
C LEU A 48 -11.36 1.24 4.91
N THR A 49 -12.36 2.12 4.83
CA THR A 49 -13.38 2.08 3.77
C THR A 49 -12.76 2.29 2.39
N GLU A 50 -11.83 3.24 2.26
CA GLU A 50 -11.14 3.48 0.98
C GLU A 50 -10.21 2.32 0.62
N ALA A 51 -9.50 1.75 1.59
CA ALA A 51 -8.71 0.53 1.35
C ALA A 51 -9.58 -0.61 0.82
N ALA A 52 -10.74 -0.84 1.42
CA ALA A 52 -11.65 -1.91 0.99
C ALA A 52 -12.16 -1.67 -0.45
N ARG A 53 -12.58 -0.45 -0.77
CA ARG A 53 -13.01 -0.09 -2.13
C ARG A 53 -11.90 -0.31 -3.15
N GLN A 54 -10.69 0.17 -2.85
CA GLN A 54 -9.55 0.02 -3.75
C GLN A 54 -9.17 -1.45 -3.94
N ALA A 55 -9.17 -2.25 -2.87
CA ALA A 55 -8.87 -3.68 -2.97
C ALA A 55 -9.85 -4.40 -3.90
N ILE A 56 -11.15 -4.09 -3.79
CA ILE A 56 -12.19 -4.66 -4.67
C ILE A 56 -11.99 -4.20 -6.12
N ALA A 57 -11.73 -2.91 -6.35
CA ALA A 57 -11.50 -2.37 -7.69
C ALA A 57 -10.27 -3.00 -8.36
N SER A 58 -9.17 -3.10 -7.62
CA SER A 58 -7.94 -3.75 -8.08
C SER A 58 -8.13 -5.24 -8.38
N ALA A 59 -8.89 -5.97 -7.55
CA ALA A 59 -9.19 -7.38 -7.79
C ALA A 59 -10.07 -7.61 -9.02
N ARG A 60 -10.91 -6.63 -9.39
CA ARG A 60 -11.73 -6.66 -10.60
C ARG A 60 -10.99 -6.21 -11.86
N GLY A 61 -9.73 -5.74 -11.74
CA GLY A 61 -8.94 -5.22 -12.85
C GLY A 61 -9.39 -3.84 -13.35
N ILE A 62 -10.04 -3.05 -12.50
CA ILE A 62 -10.60 -1.72 -12.86
C ILE A 62 -9.60 -0.60 -12.47
N ASN A 63 -8.30 -0.83 -12.59
CA ASN A 63 -7.28 0.09 -12.08
C ASN A 63 -6.04 0.13 -12.97
#